data_AF-A0AAV4LJK1-F1
#
_entry.id   AF-A0AAV4LJK1-F1
#
_cell.length_a   1.000
_cell.length_b   1.000
_cell.length_c   1.000
_cell.angle_alpha   90.00
_cell.angle_beta   90.00
_cell.angle_gamma   90.00
#
_symmetry.space_group_name_H-M   'P 1'
#
loop_
_entity.id
_entity.type
_entity.pdbx_description
1 polymer ?
#
loop_
_entity_poly.entity_id
_entity_poly.type
_entity_poly.pdbx_seq_one_letter_code
_entity_poly.pdbx_strand_id
1 'polypeptide(L)' 'MSSNISVIATGDSFITQRLPRAETDLVGIRLLFQKADVRFTNLEVTIHDFDAYPAASSGGTWAAARPAVLSDLEWLGFNM' A
#
# COMPACT_ATOMS: atom_id res chain seq x y z
N MET A 1 9.65 -1.63 -32.95
CA MET A 1 8.89 -2.62 -32.15
C MET A 1 8.12 -1.85 -31.08
N SER A 2 6.83 -2.11 -30.94
CA SER A 2 6.04 -1.53 -29.83
C SER A 2 6.33 -2.35 -28.56
N SER A 3 6.82 -1.70 -27.51
CA SER A 3 6.94 -2.31 -26.18
C SER A 3 5.65 -2.06 -25.41
N ASN A 4 4.98 -3.13 -24.97
CA ASN A 4 3.80 -3.03 -24.12
C ASN A 4 4.23 -2.77 -22.67
N ILE A 5 3.47 -1.94 -21.95
CA ILE A 5 3.60 -1.75 -20.50
C ILE A 5 2.43 -2.46 -19.83
N SER A 6 2.72 -3.27 -18.84
CA SER A 6 1.74 -3.98 -18.02
C SER A 6 1.51 -3.26 -16.70
N VAL A 7 0.24 -3.16 -16.29
CA VAL A 7 -0.16 -2.44 -15.09
C VAL A 7 -1.06 -3.33 -14.23
N ILE A 8 -0.73 -3.41 -12.94
CA ILE A 8 -1.64 -3.85 -11.89
C ILE A 8 -1.96 -2.64 -11.02
N ALA A 9 -3.24 -2.43 -10.76
CA ALA A 9 -3.72 -1.36 -9.91
C ALA A 9 -4.68 -1.93 -8.88
N THR A 10 -4.51 -1.52 -7.63
CA THR A 10 -5.48 -1.73 -6.56
C THR A 10 -6.10 -0.41 -6.14
N GLY A 11 -7.31 -0.48 -5.60
CA GLY A 11 -7.96 0.67 -4.97
C GLY A 11 -7.36 0.94 -3.60
N ASP A 12 -8.23 1.23 -2.65
CA ASP A 12 -7.89 1.75 -1.33
C ASP A 12 -7.07 0.76 -0.50
N SER A 13 -5.78 1.06 -0.34
CA SER A 13 -4.90 0.42 0.65
C SER A 13 -5.13 1.05 2.02
N PHE A 14 -6.19 0.62 2.68
CA PHE A 14 -6.46 0.95 4.07
C PHE A 14 -5.70 0.01 5.02
N ILE A 15 -4.36 0.04 4.95
CA ILE A 15 -3.47 -0.81 5.75
C ILE A 15 -2.86 0.02 6.87
N THR A 16 -3.28 -0.23 8.12
CA THR A 16 -2.77 0.48 9.31
C THR A 16 -1.91 -0.40 10.22
N GLN A 17 -1.81 -1.70 9.90
CA GLN A 17 -1.10 -2.71 10.67
C GLN A 17 -0.03 -3.38 9.81
N ARG A 18 0.95 -4.02 10.48
CA ARG A 18 2.02 -4.74 9.79
C ARG A 18 1.47 -5.96 9.03
N LEU A 19 1.97 -6.19 7.82
CA LEU A 19 1.60 -7.38 7.06
C LEU A 19 2.21 -8.66 7.69
N PRO A 20 1.46 -9.76 7.78
CA PRO A 20 1.97 -11.03 8.27
C PRO A 20 2.77 -11.75 7.18
N ARG A 21 4.02 -11.29 6.94
CA ARG A 21 4.87 -11.72 5.81
C ARG A 21 5.16 -13.23 5.75
N ALA A 22 4.94 -13.96 6.84
CA ALA A 22 5.15 -15.42 6.90
C ALA A 22 3.97 -16.23 6.34
N GLU A 23 2.83 -15.59 6.05
CA GLU A 23 1.63 -16.27 5.54
C GLU A 23 1.78 -16.62 4.06
N THR A 24 1.57 -17.90 3.73
CA THR A 24 1.80 -18.47 2.40
C THR A 24 0.95 -17.79 1.31
N ASP A 25 -0.29 -17.41 1.64
CA ASP A 25 -1.20 -16.77 0.68
C ASP A 25 -0.73 -15.37 0.29
N LEU A 26 -0.05 -14.67 1.20
CA LEU A 26 0.50 -13.33 0.97
C LEU A 26 1.65 -13.38 -0.05
N VAL A 27 2.42 -14.47 -0.03
CA VAL A 27 3.47 -14.73 -1.03
C VAL A 27 2.85 -14.90 -2.42
N GLY A 28 1.69 -15.54 -2.54
CA GLY A 28 0.96 -15.67 -3.80
C GLY A 28 0.57 -14.32 -4.42
N ILE A 29 0.08 -13.39 -3.59
CA ILE A 29 -0.26 -12.02 -4.02
C ILE A 29 0.99 -11.28 -4.49
N ARG A 30 2.09 -11.38 -3.74
CA ARG A 30 3.37 -10.77 -4.12
C ARG A 30 3.85 -11.27 -5.49
N LEU A 31 3.80 -12.58 -5.72
CA LEU A 31 4.19 -13.18 -7.00
C LEU A 31 3.27 -12.76 -8.15
N LEU A 32 1.99 -12.49 -7.87
CA LEU A 32 1.06 -11.93 -8.86
C LEU A 32 1.45 -10.51 -9.24
N PHE A 33 1.70 -9.63 -8.26
CA PHE A 33 2.06 -8.24 -8.51
C PHE A 33 3.34 -8.11 -9.33
N GLN A 34 4.38 -8.90 -9.00
CA GLN A 34 5.68 -8.88 -9.68
C GLN A 34 5.64 -9.21 -11.18
N LYS A 35 4.50 -9.61 -11.74
CA LYS A 35 4.31 -9.83 -13.18
C LYS A 35 4.09 -8.56 -13.99
N ALA A 36 3.76 -7.44 -13.34
CA ALA A 36 3.49 -6.17 -14.02
C ALA A 36 4.62 -5.17 -13.87
N ASP A 37 4.80 -4.27 -14.85
CA ASP A 37 5.81 -3.21 -14.82
C ASP A 37 5.46 -2.12 -13.79
N VAL A 38 4.19 -1.70 -13.79
CA VAL A 38 3.62 -0.73 -12.85
C VAL A 38 2.66 -1.44 -11.91
N ARG A 39 2.84 -1.24 -10.61
CA ARG A 39 2.09 -1.88 -9.53
C ARG A 39 1.68 -0.77 -8.57
N PHE A 40 0.52 -0.19 -8.82
CA PHE A 40 -0.03 0.97 -8.13
C PHE A 40 -1.03 0.56 -7.06
N THR A 41 -1.03 1.27 -5.94
CA THR A 41 -2.15 1.26 -4.99
C THR A 41 -2.55 2.66 -4.56
N ASN A 42 -3.85 2.92 -4.42
CA ASN A 42 -4.31 4.13 -3.75
C ASN A 42 -3.96 4.04 -2.26
N LEU A 43 -3.16 4.98 -1.74
CA LEU A 43 -2.79 5.03 -0.33
C LEU A 43 -3.87 5.78 0.46
N GLU A 44 -4.83 5.05 1.02
CA GLU A 44 -6.02 5.61 1.72
C GLU A 44 -5.76 5.88 3.22
N VAL A 45 -4.50 6.12 3.59
CA VAL A 45 -4.08 6.44 4.97
C VAL A 45 -2.98 7.51 4.95
N THR A 46 -2.92 8.35 5.99
CA THR A 46 -1.78 9.23 6.22
C THR A 46 -0.63 8.46 6.87
N ILE A 47 0.61 8.82 6.55
CA ILE A 47 1.81 8.17 7.10
C ILE A 47 2.50 9.08 8.09
N HIS A 48 2.46 8.73 9.37
CA HIS A 48 3.12 9.47 10.45
C HIS A 48 3.11 8.68 11.77
N ASP A 49 3.80 9.19 12.79
CA ASP A 49 3.92 8.55 14.12
C ASP A 49 2.87 9.04 15.13
N PHE A 50 1.69 9.41 14.65
CA PHE A 50 0.59 9.97 15.45
C PHE A 50 0.94 11.28 16.18
N ASP A 51 1.83 12.06 15.58
CA ASP A 51 2.28 13.40 15.94
C ASP A 51 1.34 14.53 15.46
N ALA A 52 0.22 14.18 14.83
CA ALA A 52 -0.80 15.14 14.40
C ALA A 52 -1.78 15.46 15.53
N TYR A 53 -2.21 16.72 15.60
CA TYR A 53 -3.21 17.19 16.56
C TYR A 53 -4.63 17.08 15.99
N PRO A 54 -5.65 16.81 16.82
CA PRO A 54 -7.03 16.70 16.35
C PRO A 54 -7.51 18.04 15.77
N ALA A 55 -8.05 18.00 14.56
CA ALA A 55 -8.79 19.13 13.99
C ALA A 55 -10.29 18.96 14.21
N ALA A 56 -11.03 20.06 14.32
CA ALA A 56 -12.48 20.05 14.49
C ALA A 56 -13.24 19.45 13.30
N SER A 57 -12.62 19.41 12.12
CA SER A 57 -13.12 18.75 10.92
C SER A 57 -11.98 18.01 10.22
N SER A 58 -12.27 16.81 9.71
CA SER A 58 -11.34 15.95 8.99
C SER A 58 -11.56 15.94 7.47
N GLY A 59 -12.79 16.22 7.01
CA GLY A 59 -13.21 15.96 5.63
C GLY A 59 -13.33 14.46 5.27
N GLY A 60 -13.18 13.55 6.24
CA GLY A 60 -13.13 12.09 6.05
C GLY A 60 -12.83 11.32 7.34
N THR A 61 -12.25 10.13 7.24
CA THR A 61 -11.80 9.35 8.41
C THR A 61 -10.38 9.75 8.81
N TRP A 62 -10.11 9.85 10.12
CA TRP A 62 -8.73 10.00 10.64
C TRP A 62 -8.00 8.66 10.56
N ALA A 63 -7.51 8.33 9.37
CA ALA A 63 -6.83 7.07 9.10
C ALA A 63 -5.33 7.30 8.99
N ALA A 64 -4.57 6.77 9.95
CA ALA A 64 -3.12 6.91 10.00
C ALA A 64 -2.43 5.56 10.17
N ALA A 65 -1.27 5.42 9.54
CA ALA A 65 -0.39 4.27 9.65
C ALA A 65 1.05 4.73 9.94
N ARG A 66 1.80 3.90 10.66
CA ARG A 66 3.23 4.18 10.90
C ARG A 66 4.04 4.02 9.61
N PRO A 67 5.18 4.74 9.44
CA PRO A 67 6.04 4.63 8.26
C PRO A 67 6.43 3.21 7.86
N ALA A 68 6.55 2.28 8.83
CA ALA A 68 6.87 0.88 8.57
C ALA A 68 5.86 0.14 7.67
N VAL A 69 4.63 0.64 7.51
CA VAL A 69 3.65 0.08 6.56
C VAL A 69 4.10 0.27 5.12
N LEU A 70 4.79 1.37 4.78
CA LEU A 70 5.30 1.56 3.42
C LEU A 70 6.28 0.45 3.02
N SER A 71 7.13 0.00 3.94
CA SER A 71 8.02 -1.14 3.71
C SER A 71 7.27 -2.47 3.56
N ASP A 72 6.04 -2.58 4.08
CA ASP A 72 5.20 -3.74 3.84
C ASP A 72 4.52 -3.70 2.47
N LEU A 73 4.07 -2.51 2.03
CA LEU A 73 3.53 -2.31 0.67
C LEU A 73 4.60 -2.55 -0.40
N GLU A 74 5.81 -2.05 -0.17
CA GLU A 74 6.98 -2.32 -1.03
C GLU A 74 7.32 -3.82 -1.04
N TRP A 75 7.29 -4.48 0.14
CA TRP A 75 7.50 -5.92 0.22
C TRP A 75 6.40 -6.69 -0.53
N LEU A 76 5.14 -6.24 -0.50
CA LEU A 76 4.06 -6.87 -1.26
C LEU A 76 4.26 -6.69 -2.78
N GLY A 77 5.01 -5.67 -3.18
CA GLY A 77 5.50 -5.48 -4.54
C GLY A 77 5.06 -4.18 -5.19
N PHE A 78 4.29 -3.32 -4.51
CA PHE A 78 3.92 -2.02 -5.08
C PHE A 78 5.16 -1.15 -5.33
N ASN A 79 5.15 -0.42 -6.44
CA ASN A 79 6.24 0.49 -6.84
C ASN A 79 5.73 1.87 -7.26
N MET A 80 4.44 2.14 -7.02
CA MET A 80 3.79 3.43 -7.25
C MET A 80 2.65 3.62 -6.26
#